data_AF-A0A255TMV5-F1
#
_entry.id   AF-A0A255TMV5-F1
#
_cell.length_a   1.000
_cell.length_b   1.000
_cell.length_c   1.000
_cell.angle_alpha   90.00
_cell.angle_beta   90.00
_cell.angle_gamma   90.00
#
_symmetry.space_group_name_H-M   'P 1'
#
loop_
_entity.id
_entity.type
_entity.pdbx_description
1 polymer ?
#
loop_
_entity_poly.entity_id
_entity_poly.type
_entity_poly.pdbx_seq_one_letter_code
_entity_poly.pdbx_strand_id
1 'polypeptide(L)'
;MAETYQTKYQFNIHPNANCTIINDAQFHGAVTFNAGLQHGLPPTVEKVKEAIETLDSEGVLTNANQWWAIYRVLTDLYGYDKNMRAFCKVVENMEASTTIKCDYNKWRNVNWANLTSRVDTWQGKSEMLSQAEQSQVKVAARLMELLA
;
A
#
# COMPACT_ATOMS: atom_id res chain seq x y z
N MET A 1 27.71 -23.93 7.52
CA MET A 1 27.80 -23.41 6.13
C MET A 1 26.64 -24.02 5.35
N ALA A 2 25.85 -23.14 4.73
CA ALA A 2 24.68 -23.29 3.84
C ALA A 2 24.01 -24.69 3.71
N GLU A 3 22.84 -24.83 4.33
CA GLU A 3 21.88 -25.88 3.96
C GLU A 3 21.27 -25.55 2.58
N THR A 4 21.48 -26.46 1.63
CA THR A 4 20.96 -26.33 0.27
C THR A 4 19.58 -26.97 0.20
N TYR A 5 18.53 -26.16 0.12
CA TYR A 5 17.20 -26.67 -0.21
C TYR A 5 17.13 -26.92 -1.72
N GLN A 6 17.39 -28.16 -2.13
CA GLN A 6 17.10 -28.62 -3.50
C GLN A 6 15.59 -28.87 -3.62
N THR A 7 14.86 -27.96 -4.28
CA THR A 7 13.54 -28.27 -4.80
C THR A 7 13.67 -29.06 -6.11
N LYS A 8 12.97 -30.20 -6.17
CA LYS A 8 13.02 -31.24 -7.21
C LYS A 8 12.48 -30.80 -8.59
N TYR A 9 12.30 -29.51 -8.83
CA TYR A 9 11.58 -28.96 -9.98
C TYR A 9 12.42 -27.86 -10.64
N GLN A 10 12.93 -28.13 -11.85
CA GLN A 10 13.38 -27.07 -12.75
C GLN A 10 12.13 -26.36 -13.30
N PHE A 11 11.89 -25.13 -12.86
CA PHE A 11 10.82 -24.29 -13.39
C PHE A 11 11.32 -23.58 -14.66
N ASN A 12 10.99 -24.12 -15.83
CA ASN A 12 11.11 -23.38 -17.09
C ASN A 12 9.92 -22.43 -17.22
N ILE A 13 10.12 -21.19 -16.79
CA ILE A 13 9.12 -20.13 -16.97
C ILE A 13 9.32 -19.55 -18.37
N HIS A 14 8.33 -19.74 -19.24
CA HIS A 14 8.30 -19.07 -20.55
C HIS A 14 8.14 -17.56 -20.35
N PRO A 15 8.75 -16.71 -21.20
CA PRO A 15 8.66 -15.23 -21.09
C PRO A 15 7.22 -14.69 -21.10
N ASN A 16 6.28 -15.45 -21.65
CA ASN A 16 4.87 -15.09 -21.79
C ASN A 16 3.94 -15.92 -20.88
N ALA A 17 4.49 -16.66 -19.92
CA ALA A 17 3.68 -17.45 -19.00
C ALA A 17 3.16 -16.56 -17.85
N ASN A 18 1.85 -16.63 -17.60
CA ASN A 18 1.25 -16.08 -16.39
C ASN A 18 1.72 -16.93 -15.21
N CYS A 19 2.58 -16.37 -14.35
CA CYS A 19 3.05 -17.06 -13.16
C CYS A 19 2.38 -16.47 -11.91
N THR A 20 1.81 -17.35 -11.10
CA THR A 20 1.41 -17.06 -9.73
C THR A 20 2.49 -17.61 -8.82
N ILE A 21 3.25 -16.74 -8.15
CA ILE A 21 4.11 -17.13 -7.04
C ILE A 21 3.74 -16.25 -5.87
N ILE A 22 3.11 -16.85 -4.86
CA ILE A 22 2.95 -16.22 -3.55
C ILE A 22 3.43 -17.22 -2.52
N ASN A 23 4.49 -16.83 -1.82
CA ASN A 23 4.88 -17.47 -0.58
C ASN A 23 5.18 -16.37 0.44
N ASP A 24 4.22 -15.48 0.65
CA ASP A 24 4.26 -14.47 1.70
C ASP A 24 3.00 -14.63 2.55
N ALA A 25 3.21 -14.87 3.86
CA ALA A 25 2.15 -15.11 4.83
C ALA A 25 1.23 -13.89 5.04
N GLN A 26 1.61 -12.71 4.54
CA GLN A 26 0.87 -11.46 4.69
C GLN A 26 -0.10 -11.19 3.54
N PHE A 27 0.00 -11.90 2.42
CA PHE A 27 -0.86 -11.74 1.24
C PHE A 27 -1.82 -12.93 1.11
N HIS A 28 -3.09 -12.73 1.50
CA HIS A 28 -4.09 -13.81 1.63
C HIS A 28 -4.76 -14.26 0.31
N GLY A 29 -4.16 -14.06 -0.87
CA GLY A 29 -4.76 -14.54 -2.12
C GLY A 29 -3.80 -14.59 -3.30
N ALA A 30 -3.98 -15.61 -4.15
CA ALA A 30 -3.28 -15.77 -5.42
C ALA A 30 -3.45 -14.53 -6.32
N VAL A 31 -2.37 -13.79 -6.55
CA VAL A 31 -2.33 -12.68 -7.50
C VAL A 31 -1.86 -13.24 -8.84
N THR A 32 -2.66 -13.04 -9.88
CA THR A 32 -2.33 -13.46 -11.26
C THR A 32 -1.85 -12.23 -12.02
N PHE A 33 -0.62 -12.27 -12.54
CA PHE A 33 -0.08 -11.20 -13.39
C PHE A 33 -0.07 -11.66 -14.86
N ASN A 34 -0.55 -10.81 -15.76
CA ASN A 34 -0.38 -11.00 -17.20
C ASN A 34 1.01 -10.50 -17.61
N ALA A 35 1.75 -11.28 -18.39
CA ALA A 35 3.14 -11.02 -18.79
C ALA A 35 3.39 -9.68 -19.56
N GLY A 36 2.35 -8.95 -19.95
CA GLY A 36 2.43 -7.62 -20.57
C GLY A 36 2.13 -6.42 -19.64
N LEU A 37 1.83 -6.66 -18.36
CA LEU A 37 1.57 -5.62 -17.36
C LEU A 37 2.67 -5.69 -16.27
N GLN A 38 3.88 -5.27 -16.62
CA GLN A 38 4.94 -5.01 -15.62
C GLN A 38 4.69 -3.73 -14.79
N HIS A 39 3.52 -3.10 -14.92
CA HIS A 39 2.98 -2.20 -13.91
C HIS A 39 2.10 -3.02 -12.96
N GLY A 40 2.55 -3.31 -11.74
CA GLY A 40 1.64 -3.83 -10.71
C GLY A 40 2.08 -5.03 -9.88
N LEU A 41 3.36 -5.36 -9.79
CA LEU A 41 3.79 -6.18 -8.65
C LEU A 41 3.51 -5.39 -7.35
N PRO A 42 2.84 -5.97 -6.34
CA PRO A 42 2.66 -5.30 -5.06
C PRO A 42 4.05 -4.93 -4.51
N PRO A 43 4.26 -3.69 -4.04
CA PRO A 43 5.52 -3.28 -3.44
C PRO A 43 5.84 -4.20 -2.27
N THR A 44 7.12 -4.49 -2.07
CA THR A 44 7.55 -5.30 -0.93
C THR A 44 7.20 -4.59 0.38
N VAL A 45 7.09 -5.36 1.46
CA VAL A 45 6.82 -4.81 2.79
C VAL A 45 7.87 -3.78 3.19
N GLU A 46 9.13 -4.00 2.82
CA GLU A 46 10.24 -3.06 3.04
C GLU A 46 10.03 -1.76 2.26
N LYS A 47 9.65 -1.82 0.98
CA LYS A 47 9.38 -0.61 0.17
C LYS A 47 8.21 0.19 0.75
N VAL A 48 7.16 -0.49 1.21
CA VAL A 48 6.02 0.17 1.86
C VAL A 48 6.42 0.80 3.18
N LYS A 49 7.22 0.12 4.00
CA LYS A 49 7.78 0.66 5.24
C LYS A 49 8.59 1.94 4.98
N GLU A 50 9.56 1.88 4.08
CA GLU A 50 10.42 3.01 3.74
C GLU A 50 9.61 4.20 3.22
N ALA A 51 8.59 3.94 2.37
CA ALA A 51 7.73 4.99 1.87
C ALA A 51 6.93 5.66 2.99
N ILE A 52 6.39 4.89 3.94
CA ILE A 52 5.64 5.42 5.09
C ILE A 52 6.56 6.26 6.00
N GLU A 53 7.77 5.80 6.28
CA GLU A 53 8.76 6.54 7.09
C GLU A 53 9.21 7.82 6.38
N THR A 54 9.31 7.79 5.05
CA THR A 54 9.62 8.97 4.24
C THR A 54 8.49 10.01 4.34
N LEU A 55 7.21 9.61 4.29
CA LEU A 55 6.09 10.52 4.48
C LEU A 55 6.09 11.22 5.84
N ASP A 56 6.49 10.52 6.91
CA ASP A 56 6.61 11.08 8.27
C ASP A 56 7.78 12.06 8.34
N SER A 57 8.96 11.67 7.83
CA SER A 57 10.16 12.53 7.86
C SER A 57 10.06 13.79 7.00
N GLU A 58 9.32 13.74 5.89
CA GLU A 58 9.00 14.91 5.06
C GLU A 58 7.91 15.82 5.67
N GLY A 59 7.31 15.42 6.80
CA GLY A 59 6.20 16.15 7.41
C GLY A 59 4.93 16.14 6.55
N VAL A 60 4.74 15.11 5.72
CA VAL A 60 3.53 14.91 4.91
C VAL A 60 2.47 14.15 5.71
N LEU A 61 2.90 13.14 6.48
CA LEU A 61 2.11 12.47 7.50
C LEU A 61 2.17 13.30 8.79
N THR A 62 1.10 14.03 9.08
CA THR A 62 0.99 15.05 10.15
C THR A 62 -0.16 14.81 11.13
N ASN A 63 -1.14 13.98 10.77
CA ASN A 63 -2.21 13.61 11.68
C ASN A 63 -2.70 12.16 11.45
N ALA A 64 -3.36 11.59 12.46
CA ALA A 64 -3.80 10.20 12.44
C ALA A 64 -4.85 9.90 11.34
N ASN A 65 -5.65 10.89 10.91
CA ASN A 65 -6.68 10.66 9.89
C ASN A 65 -6.06 10.38 8.51
N GLN A 66 -4.82 10.80 8.26
CA GLN A 66 -4.09 10.56 7.02
C GLN A 66 -3.71 9.08 6.80
N TRP A 67 -3.79 8.24 7.84
CA TRP A 67 -3.70 6.78 7.67
C TRP A 67 -4.79 6.24 6.73
N TRP A 68 -5.93 6.93 6.64
CA TRP A 68 -6.97 6.59 5.68
C TRP A 68 -6.49 6.71 4.22
N ALA A 69 -5.70 7.73 3.89
CA ALA A 69 -5.13 7.90 2.55
C ALA A 69 -4.13 6.77 2.21
N ILE A 70 -3.26 6.43 3.16
CA ILE A 70 -2.30 5.32 3.02
C ILE A 70 -3.04 3.99 2.80
N TYR A 71 -4.06 3.72 3.62
CA TYR A 71 -4.94 2.56 3.46
C TYR A 71 -5.58 2.51 2.08
N ARG A 72 -6.11 3.63 1.58
CA ARG A 72 -6.74 3.68 0.25
C ARG A 72 -5.75 3.44 -0.88
N VAL A 73 -4.54 3.99 -0.82
CA VAL A 73 -3.49 3.70 -1.81
C VAL A 73 -3.17 2.20 -1.86
N LEU A 74 -2.88 1.61 -0.70
CA LEU A 74 -2.45 0.22 -0.62
C LEU A 74 -3.56 -0.78 -0.99
N THR A 75 -4.82 -0.47 -0.66
CA THR A 75 -5.96 -1.34 -0.98
C THR A 75 -6.51 -1.15 -2.39
N ASP A 76 -6.57 0.08 -2.91
CA ASP A 76 -7.12 0.36 -4.25
C ASP A 76 -6.13 0.06 -5.39
N LEU A 77 -4.81 0.14 -5.13
CA LEU A 77 -3.77 0.00 -6.15
C LEU A 77 -2.88 -1.24 -5.98
N TYR A 78 -2.65 -1.69 -4.75
CA TYR A 78 -1.65 -2.71 -4.44
C TYR A 78 -2.20 -3.99 -3.81
N GLY A 79 -3.53 -4.12 -3.70
CA GLY A 79 -4.19 -5.37 -3.31
C GLY A 79 -4.09 -5.73 -1.82
N TYR A 80 -3.76 -4.77 -0.94
CA TYR A 80 -3.79 -4.99 0.50
C TYR A 80 -5.22 -5.30 1.00
N ASP A 81 -5.30 -5.90 2.19
CA ASP A 81 -6.57 -6.25 2.82
C ASP A 81 -7.45 -5.01 3.07
N LYS A 82 -8.70 -5.06 2.60
CA LYS A 82 -9.72 -4.01 2.80
C LYS A 82 -10.29 -3.98 4.22
N ASN A 83 -9.94 -4.94 5.07
CA ASN A 83 -10.25 -4.92 6.48
C ASN A 83 -9.31 -3.93 7.19
N MET A 84 -9.82 -2.75 7.53
CA MET A 84 -9.06 -1.68 8.19
C MET A 84 -8.34 -2.13 9.49
N ARG A 85 -8.91 -3.08 10.24
CA ARG A 85 -8.27 -3.60 11.46
C ARG A 85 -7.11 -4.53 11.14
N ALA A 86 -7.26 -5.37 10.11
CA ALA A 86 -6.16 -6.20 9.61
C ALA A 86 -5.03 -5.32 9.05
N PHE A 87 -5.39 -4.26 8.33
CA PHE A 87 -4.43 -3.29 7.79
C PHE A 87 -3.53 -2.67 8.87
N CYS A 88 -4.08 -2.11 9.95
CA CYS A 88 -3.19 -1.53 10.98
C CYS A 88 -2.30 -2.58 11.65
N LYS A 89 -2.75 -3.84 11.82
CA LYS A 89 -1.88 -4.92 12.32
C LYS A 89 -0.73 -5.20 11.37
N VAL A 90 -0.99 -5.21 10.06
CA VAL A 90 0.06 -5.39 9.04
C VAL A 90 1.08 -4.26 9.15
N VAL A 91 0.63 -2.99 9.24
CA VAL A 91 1.51 -1.83 9.42
C VAL A 91 2.31 -1.89 10.73
N GLU A 92 1.67 -2.27 11.85
CA GLU A 92 2.34 -2.48 13.13
C GLU A 92 3.44 -3.54 13.03
N ASN A 93 3.18 -4.65 12.34
CA ASN A 93 4.14 -5.72 12.11
C ASN A 93 5.30 -5.32 11.18
N MET A 94 5.16 -4.26 10.37
CA MET A 94 6.29 -3.73 9.58
C MET A 94 7.32 -3.00 10.44
N GLU A 95 6.97 -2.67 11.69
CA GLU A 95 7.80 -1.91 12.60
C GLU A 95 8.27 -0.57 12.00
N ALA A 96 7.36 0.12 11.29
CA ALA A 96 7.63 1.44 10.74
C ALA A 96 7.84 2.48 11.86
N SER A 97 8.96 3.19 11.79
CA SER A 97 9.32 4.23 12.74
C SER A 97 8.67 5.58 12.40
N THR A 98 7.35 5.66 12.55
CA THR A 98 6.60 6.92 12.42
C THR A 98 6.29 7.56 13.77
N THR A 99 6.27 8.89 13.78
CA THR A 99 5.76 9.72 14.89
C THR A 99 4.27 9.47 15.11
N ILE A 100 3.53 9.31 14.02
CA ILE A 100 2.07 9.08 14.05
C ILE A 100 1.79 7.61 13.77
N LYS A 101 1.40 6.87 14.82
CA LYS A 101 1.07 5.43 14.72
C LYS A 101 -0.27 5.17 14.04
N CYS A 102 -0.39 4.04 13.32
CA CYS A 102 -1.65 3.55 12.75
C CYS A 102 -2.56 3.08 13.87
N ASP A 103 -3.45 3.94 14.34
CA ASP A 103 -4.47 3.56 15.32
C ASP A 103 -5.83 3.47 14.62
N TYR A 104 -6.32 2.25 14.44
CA TYR A 104 -7.63 1.96 13.85
C TYR A 104 -8.75 2.83 14.44
N ASN A 105 -8.75 3.08 15.75
CA ASN A 105 -9.84 3.83 16.39
C ASN A 105 -9.83 5.31 16.03
N LYS A 106 -8.69 5.86 15.60
CA LYS A 106 -8.57 7.28 15.24
C LYS A 106 -9.10 7.59 13.84
N TRP A 107 -8.92 6.68 12.88
CA TRP A 107 -9.26 6.96 11.47
C TRP A 107 -10.37 6.07 10.89
N ARG A 108 -10.87 5.06 11.61
CA ARG A 108 -11.94 4.16 11.11
C ARG A 108 -13.25 4.85 10.71
N ASN A 109 -13.58 5.97 11.35
CA ASN A 109 -14.84 6.71 11.13
C ASN A 109 -14.62 7.93 10.22
N VAL A 110 -13.43 8.07 9.65
CA VAL A 110 -13.11 9.16 8.74
C VAL A 110 -13.98 9.01 7.48
N ASN A 111 -14.72 10.07 7.18
CA ASN A 111 -15.58 10.14 6.02
C ASN A 111 -15.22 11.40 5.21
N TRP A 112 -14.64 11.19 4.04
CA TRP A 112 -14.29 12.24 3.10
C TRP A 112 -15.24 12.18 1.90
N ALA A 113 -16.27 13.01 1.93
CA ALA A 113 -17.38 12.96 0.98
C ALA A 113 -16.91 13.05 -0.49
N ASN A 114 -15.86 13.82 -0.76
CA ASN A 114 -15.34 14.01 -2.11
C ASN A 114 -14.30 12.95 -2.52
N LEU A 115 -13.80 12.14 -1.59
CA LEU A 115 -12.75 11.13 -1.81
C LEU A 115 -13.30 9.68 -1.83
N THR A 116 -14.54 9.50 -2.27
CA THR A 116 -15.20 8.18 -2.37
C THR A 116 -14.77 7.37 -3.59
N SER A 117 -14.27 8.03 -4.65
CA SER A 117 -13.74 7.37 -5.85
C SER A 117 -12.40 6.67 -5.60
N ARG A 118 -11.90 5.95 -6.60
CA ARG A 118 -10.56 5.34 -6.56
C ARG A 118 -9.47 6.40 -6.36
N VAL A 119 -8.44 6.05 -5.60
CA VAL A 119 -7.40 6.98 -5.13
C VAL A 119 -6.57 7.64 -6.24
N ASP A 120 -6.38 6.94 -7.37
CA ASP A 120 -5.71 7.45 -8.57
C ASP A 120 -6.44 8.63 -9.23
N THR A 121 -7.74 8.79 -8.97
CA THR A 121 -8.53 9.90 -9.53
C THR A 121 -8.60 11.13 -8.62
N TRP A 122 -8.04 11.09 -7.41
CA TRP A 122 -8.27 12.15 -6.42
C TRP A 122 -7.58 13.47 -6.76
N GLN A 123 -6.42 13.44 -7.43
CA GLN A 123 -5.72 14.66 -7.84
C GLN A 123 -6.58 15.56 -8.74
N GLY A 124 -7.43 14.97 -9.58
CA GLY A 124 -8.34 15.70 -10.48
C GLY A 124 -9.51 16.39 -9.78
N LYS A 125 -9.67 16.24 -8.45
CA LYS A 125 -10.77 16.84 -7.67
C LYS A 125 -10.36 18.09 -6.90
N SER A 126 -9.11 18.52 -6.99
CA SER A 126 -8.48 19.52 -6.10
C SER A 126 -9.33 20.77 -5.80
N GLU A 127 -10.02 21.31 -6.80
CA GLU A 127 -10.85 22.53 -6.69
C GLU A 127 -12.10 22.36 -5.83
N MET A 128 -12.59 21.14 -5.65
CA MET A 128 -13.80 20.83 -4.88
C MET A 128 -13.49 20.33 -3.45
N LEU A 129 -12.21 20.21 -3.09
CA LEU A 129 -11.78 19.62 -1.83
C LEU A 129 -11.59 20.66 -0.74
N SER A 130 -12.05 20.31 0.46
CA SER A 130 -11.65 21.03 1.68
C SER A 130 -10.15 20.89 1.94
N GLN A 131 -9.57 21.78 2.75
CA GLN A 131 -8.16 21.70 3.14
C GLN A 131 -7.80 20.35 3.77
N ALA A 132 -8.71 19.77 4.57
CA ALA A 132 -8.52 18.46 5.17
C ALA A 132 -8.46 17.35 4.10
N GLU A 133 -9.34 17.38 3.10
CA GLU A 133 -9.31 16.43 1.99
C GLU A 133 -8.07 16.62 1.11
N GLN A 134 -7.67 17.85 0.84
CA GLN A 134 -6.42 18.14 0.11
C GLN A 134 -5.19 17.54 0.83
N SER A 135 -5.17 17.55 2.17
CA SER A 135 -4.10 16.90 2.94
C SER A 135 -4.05 15.38 2.74
N GLN A 136 -5.20 14.73 2.49
CA GLN A 136 -5.27 13.30 2.16
C GLN A 136 -4.73 13.06 0.75
N VAL A 137 -5.11 13.91 -0.21
CA VAL A 137 -4.63 13.82 -1.60
C VAL A 137 -3.11 13.99 -1.65
N LYS A 138 -2.55 14.91 -0.87
CA LYS A 138 -1.09 15.11 -0.78
C LYS A 138 -0.38 13.85 -0.29
N VAL A 139 -0.89 13.20 0.75
CA VAL A 139 -0.34 11.93 1.28
C VAL A 139 -0.44 10.83 0.23
N ALA A 140 -1.62 10.67 -0.39
CA ALA A 140 -1.85 9.64 -1.39
C ALA A 140 -0.94 9.82 -2.61
N ALA A 141 -0.84 11.04 -3.14
CA ALA A 141 0.03 11.38 -4.26
C ALA A 141 1.50 11.05 -3.96
N ARG A 142 2.00 11.52 -2.82
CA ARG A 142 3.38 11.29 -2.43
C ARG A 142 3.68 9.81 -2.19
N LEU A 143 2.75 9.08 -1.58
CA LEU A 143 2.89 7.63 -1.41
C LEU A 143 2.94 6.90 -2.76
N MET A 144 2.08 7.27 -3.71
CA MET A 144 2.09 6.68 -5.05
C MET A 144 3.42 6.94 -5.77
N GLU A 145 4.00 8.14 -5.64
CA GLU A 145 5.32 8.45 -6.19
C GLU A 145 6.45 7.60 -5.58
N LEU A 146 6.43 7.38 -4.26
CA LEU A 146 7.44 6.58 -3.56
C LEU A 146 7.32 5.07 -3.89
N LEU A 147 6.13 4.61 -4.26
CA LEU A 147 5.84 3.21 -4.55
C LEU A 147 5.92 2.84 -6.04
N ALA A 148 5.94 3.83 -6.94
CA ALA A 148 6.22 3.65 -8.37
C ALA A 148 7.58 2.99 -8.63
#